data_AF-A0A817I445-F1
#
_entry.id   AF-A0A817I445-F1
#
_cell.length_a   1.000
_cell.length_b   1.000
_cell.length_c   1.000
_cell.angle_alpha   90.00
_cell.angle_beta   90.00
_cell.angle_gamma   90.00
#
_symmetry.space_group_name_H-M   'P 1'
#
loop_
_entity.id
_entity.type
_entity.pdbx_description
1 polymer ?
#
loop_
_entity_poly.entity_id
_entity_poly.type
_entity_poly.pdbx_seq_one_letter_code
_entity_poly.pdbx_strand_id
1 'polypeptide(L)'
;MMENNNFIEQEEDNNDELDLYDFLEVIASKIDSFKNQIEERKEYSRQRWQRTKEEVEEQKRLLRSQLEKHIHLLSENLKKPNFIRTRDKITFTIGVANTCFSPLIVFDLCYFVNLLTLIYLWILPSSKILLAVCYSLAHGPVALAIVLWRNSLVFHSFDKVTSIFIHLYPPLTLFTLRWLLPVDLQLKYYPAIVNTGSNLPIGTSIFYTIIFYLVWQILYYTFIVHGRRQKVVSGSRATSYTWLLTNEKSFVSRLIQKLGFGVANDGINRYKIFIYYFLQFLYMLISILPVSLFYYQNM
;
A
#
# COMPACT_ATOMS: atom_id res chain seq x y z
N MET A 1 60.37 20.44 113.75
CA MET A 1 61.38 20.56 112.66
C MET A 1 61.45 19.21 111.99
N MET A 2 61.01 18.97 110.75
CA MET A 2 60.60 19.86 109.66
C MET A 2 59.42 19.23 108.90
N GLU A 3 58.58 20.10 108.37
CA GLU A 3 57.47 19.88 107.44
C GLU A 3 57.95 19.66 106.00
N ASN A 4 57.10 18.94 105.26
CA ASN A 4 56.68 19.15 103.87
C ASN A 4 57.71 19.54 102.80
N ASN A 5 57.90 18.61 101.88
CA ASN A 5 57.94 18.92 100.45
C ASN A 5 57.23 17.79 99.70
N ASN A 6 56.05 18.08 99.15
CA ASN A 6 55.43 17.52 97.95
C ASN A 6 53.92 17.84 97.96
N PHE A 7 53.58 19.09 97.65
CA PHE A 7 52.22 19.55 97.39
C PHE A 7 52.24 20.54 96.22
N ILE A 8 52.88 20.15 95.11
CA ILE A 8 52.82 20.88 93.85
C ILE A 8 52.90 19.84 92.72
N GLU A 9 51.80 19.14 92.44
CA GLU A 9 51.67 18.37 91.17
C GLU A 9 50.23 17.94 90.83
N GLN A 10 49.18 18.46 91.49
CA GLN A 10 47.80 17.96 91.26
C GLN A 10 46.75 19.01 90.87
N GLU A 11 47.12 20.29 90.69
CA GLU A 11 46.13 21.36 90.37
C GLU A 11 46.16 21.87 88.92
N GLU A 12 47.13 21.47 88.09
CA GLU A 12 47.15 21.85 86.67
C GLU A 12 46.47 20.83 85.74
N ASP A 13 46.31 19.56 86.14
CA ASP A 13 45.72 18.51 85.28
C ASP A 13 44.18 18.55 85.27
N ASN A 14 43.55 19.01 86.35
CA ASN A 14 42.09 18.96 86.54
C ASN A 14 41.30 20.05 85.78
N ASN A 15 41.94 21.16 85.38
CA ASN A 15 41.26 22.28 84.70
C ASN A 15 41.23 22.08 83.17
N ASP A 16 42.28 21.50 82.59
CA ASP A 16 42.33 21.13 81.17
C ASP A 16 41.48 19.88 80.88
N GLU A 17 41.38 18.94 81.84
CA GLU A 17 40.53 17.76 81.72
C GLU A 17 39.03 18.12 81.79
N LEU A 18 38.63 19.10 82.61
CA LEU A 18 37.24 19.59 82.70
C LEU A 18 36.77 20.27 81.39
N ASP A 19 37.63 21.09 80.77
CA ASP A 19 37.32 21.81 79.52
C ASP A 19 37.24 20.84 78.31
N LEU A 20 38.03 19.76 78.35
CA LEU A 20 37.97 18.69 77.35
C LEU A 20 36.66 17.88 77.45
N TYR A 21 36.19 17.57 78.65
CA TYR A 21 34.92 16.86 78.85
C TYR A 21 33.72 17.68 78.38
N ASP A 22 33.64 18.97 78.73
CA ASP A 22 32.57 19.88 78.28
C ASP A 22 32.58 20.03 76.74
N PHE A 23 33.76 20.14 76.13
CA PHE A 23 33.89 20.18 74.67
C PHE A 23 33.44 18.88 74.00
N LEU A 24 33.80 17.71 74.56
CA LEU A 24 33.35 16.40 74.08
C LEU A 24 31.82 16.24 74.21
N GLU A 25 31.21 16.76 75.27
CA GLU A 25 29.75 16.72 75.45
C GLU A 25 29.02 17.60 74.42
N VAL A 26 29.56 18.78 74.12
CA VAL A 26 29.05 19.66 73.06
C VAL A 26 29.16 18.98 71.68
N ILE A 27 30.26 18.28 71.40
CA ILE A 27 30.43 17.51 70.15
C ILE A 27 29.43 16.36 70.10
N ALA A 28 29.29 15.59 71.18
CA ALA A 28 28.35 14.47 71.24
C ALA A 28 26.91 14.92 71.01
N SER A 29 26.48 16.02 71.65
CA SER A 29 25.14 16.59 71.45
C SER A 29 24.92 17.08 70.02
N LYS A 30 25.93 17.69 69.38
CA LYS A 30 25.85 18.10 67.99
C LYS A 30 25.75 16.90 67.05
N ILE A 31 26.52 15.84 67.29
CA ILE A 31 26.46 14.59 66.50
C ILE A 31 25.06 13.98 66.60
N ASP A 32 24.47 13.91 67.79
CA ASP A 32 23.12 13.40 67.98
C ASP A 32 22.06 14.27 67.30
N SER A 33 22.19 15.60 67.39
CA SER A 33 21.29 16.51 66.66
C SER A 33 21.39 16.32 65.14
N PHE A 34 22.59 16.10 64.61
CA PHE A 34 22.84 15.89 63.19
C PHE A 34 22.31 14.53 62.73
N LYS A 35 22.47 13.50 63.56
CA LYS A 35 21.93 12.16 63.34
C LYS A 35 20.39 12.18 63.28
N ASN A 36 19.75 12.91 64.18
CA ASN A 36 18.31 13.10 64.19
C ASN A 36 17.82 13.84 62.94
N GLN A 37 18.51 14.90 62.51
CA GLN A 37 18.19 15.61 61.26
C GLN A 37 18.34 14.72 60.01
N ILE A 38 19.33 13.82 59.99
CA ILE A 38 19.51 12.87 58.90
C ILE A 38 18.37 11.85 58.87
N GLU A 39 17.97 11.31 60.02
CA GLU A 39 16.86 10.36 60.08
C GLU A 39 15.52 10.99 59.67
N GLU A 40 15.23 12.22 60.13
CA GLU A 40 14.05 12.96 59.67
C GLU A 40 14.07 13.20 58.15
N ARG A 41 15.22 13.58 57.58
CA ARG A 41 15.36 13.74 56.12
C ARG A 41 15.16 12.44 55.37
N LYS A 42 15.67 11.31 55.89
CA LYS A 42 15.46 9.98 55.29
C LYS A 42 14.00 9.58 55.35
N GLU A 43 13.33 9.82 56.47
CA GLU A 43 11.92 9.49 56.66
C GLU A 43 11.01 10.34 55.77
N TYR A 44 11.25 11.65 55.71
CA TYR A 44 10.59 12.56 54.77
C TYR A 44 10.80 12.13 53.31
N SER A 45 12.03 11.78 52.93
CA SER A 45 12.34 11.32 51.58
C SER A 45 11.64 10.01 51.23
N ARG A 46 11.55 9.07 52.19
CA ARG A 46 10.81 7.80 52.04
C ARG A 46 9.31 8.04 51.85
N GLN A 47 8.70 8.89 52.66
CA GLN A 47 7.28 9.23 52.54
C GLN A 47 6.97 9.94 51.21
N ARG A 48 7.85 10.83 50.75
CA ARG A 48 7.71 11.50 49.45
C ARG A 48 7.85 10.51 48.29
N TRP A 49 8.80 9.59 48.38
CA TRP A 49 8.99 8.54 47.38
C TRP A 49 7.77 7.61 47.29
N GLN A 50 7.18 7.22 48.43
CA GLN A 50 5.96 6.42 48.45
C GLN A 50 4.79 7.14 47.79
N ARG A 51 4.52 8.40 48.15
CA ARG A 51 3.45 9.21 47.52
C ARG A 51 3.66 9.37 46.01
N THR A 52 4.87 9.72 45.58
CA THR A 52 5.18 9.90 44.15
C THR A 52 5.03 8.58 43.38
N LYS A 53 5.45 7.46 43.98
CA LYS A 53 5.30 6.14 43.38
C LYS A 53 3.83 5.75 43.22
N GLU A 54 3.00 6.02 44.22
CA GLU A 54 1.56 5.76 44.17
C GLU A 54 0.87 6.61 43.09
N GLU A 55 1.19 7.91 43.01
CA GLU A 55 0.69 8.81 41.96
C GLU A 55 1.06 8.34 40.55
N VAL A 56 2.32 7.92 40.35
CA VAL A 56 2.80 7.42 39.05
C VAL A 56 2.13 6.10 38.67
N GLU A 57 1.96 5.17 39.62
CA GLU A 57 1.26 3.91 39.35
C GLU A 57 -0.24 4.14 39.05
N GLU A 58 -0.87 5.10 39.70
CA GLU A 58 -2.26 5.46 39.39
C GLU A 58 -2.41 6.10 38.00
N GLN A 59 -1.54 7.04 37.64
CA GLN A 59 -1.51 7.62 36.28
C GLN A 59 -1.29 6.55 35.21
N LYS A 60 -0.40 5.59 35.48
CA LYS A 60 -0.12 4.47 34.58
C LYS A 60 -1.34 3.55 34.42
N ARG A 61 -2.11 3.30 35.50
CA ARG A 61 -3.36 2.54 35.43
C ARG A 61 -4.43 3.25 34.62
N LEU A 62 -4.61 4.56 34.84
CA LEU A 62 -5.56 5.37 34.09
C LEU A 62 -5.22 5.38 32.60
N LEU A 63 -3.96 5.63 32.25
CA LEU A 63 -3.50 5.63 30.86
C LEU A 63 -3.67 4.26 30.20
N ARG A 64 -3.34 3.16 30.90
CA ARG A 64 -3.58 1.79 30.40
C ARG A 64 -5.07 1.55 30.14
N SER A 65 -5.94 1.95 31.07
CA SER A 65 -7.39 1.77 30.90
C SER A 65 -7.95 2.57 29.72
N GLN A 66 -7.46 3.80 29.51
CA GLN A 66 -7.83 4.63 28.37
C GLN A 66 -7.33 4.02 27.07
N LEU A 67 -6.09 3.54 27.05
CA LEU A 67 -5.50 2.90 25.88
C LEU A 67 -6.24 1.62 25.51
N GLU A 68 -6.57 0.76 26.49
CA GLU A 68 -7.36 -0.46 26.27
C GLU A 68 -8.74 -0.15 25.70
N LYS A 69 -9.42 0.89 26.21
CA LYS A 69 -10.69 1.36 25.63
C LYS A 69 -10.55 1.80 24.18
N HIS A 70 -9.52 2.59 23.84
CA HIS A 70 -9.28 3.01 22.45
C HIS A 70 -8.92 1.83 21.55
N ILE A 71 -8.10 0.89 22.03
CA ILE A 71 -7.75 -0.33 21.30
C ILE A 71 -8.99 -1.18 21.07
N HIS A 72 -9.86 -1.34 22.06
CA HIS A 72 -11.10 -2.09 21.91
C HIS A 72 -12.05 -1.42 20.92
N LEU A 73 -12.23 -0.09 21.00
CA LEU A 73 -13.04 0.68 20.05
C LEU A 73 -12.48 0.59 18.63
N LEU A 74 -11.16 0.68 18.46
CA LEU A 74 -10.50 0.51 17.17
C LEU A 74 -10.65 -0.92 16.66
N SER A 75 -10.46 -1.93 17.51
CA SER A 75 -10.62 -3.35 17.17
C SER A 75 -12.05 -3.65 16.75
N GLU A 76 -13.04 -3.13 17.46
CA GLU A 76 -14.46 -3.30 17.15
C GLU A 76 -14.83 -2.57 15.85
N ASN A 77 -14.30 -1.37 15.63
CA ASN A 77 -14.48 -0.64 14.37
C ASN A 77 -13.76 -1.31 13.19
N LEU A 78 -12.63 -1.98 13.42
CA LEU A 78 -11.92 -2.78 12.42
C LEU A 78 -12.61 -4.12 12.14
N LYS A 79 -13.30 -4.71 13.15
CA LYS A 79 -14.07 -5.95 13.04
C LYS A 79 -15.44 -5.76 12.42
N LYS A 80 -16.04 -4.57 12.53
CA LYS A 80 -17.23 -4.23 11.75
C LYS A 80 -16.85 -4.47 10.29
N PRO A 81 -17.58 -5.32 9.55
CA PRO A 81 -17.30 -5.52 8.15
C PRO A 81 -17.36 -4.12 7.54
N ASN A 82 -16.20 -3.64 7.07
CA ASN A 82 -16.14 -2.41 6.33
C ASN A 82 -17.08 -2.63 5.15
N PHE A 83 -18.32 -2.16 5.27
CA PHE A 83 -19.15 -1.93 4.12
C PHE A 83 -18.27 -1.04 3.27
N ILE A 84 -17.73 -1.61 2.18
CA ILE A 84 -16.94 -0.92 1.18
C ILE A 84 -17.66 0.41 0.99
N ARG A 85 -17.08 1.49 1.51
CA ARG A 85 -17.83 2.72 1.72
C ARG A 85 -18.35 3.05 0.33
N THR A 86 -19.63 3.36 0.15
CA THR A 86 -20.14 3.78 -1.17
C THR A 86 -19.21 4.84 -1.77
N ARG A 87 -18.62 5.66 -0.88
CA ARG A 87 -17.51 6.57 -1.13
C ARG A 87 -16.28 5.94 -1.83
N ASP A 88 -15.76 4.78 -1.45
CA ASP A 88 -14.58 4.18 -2.09
C ASP A 88 -14.90 3.70 -3.51
N LYS A 89 -16.09 3.11 -3.71
CA LYS A 89 -16.61 2.77 -5.04
C LYS A 89 -16.83 4.02 -5.90
N ILE A 90 -17.40 5.07 -5.31
CA ILE A 90 -17.61 6.37 -5.95
C ILE A 90 -16.26 7.03 -6.27
N THR A 91 -15.27 6.99 -5.37
CA THR A 91 -13.95 7.61 -5.58
C THR A 91 -13.17 6.88 -6.67
N PHE A 92 -13.24 5.55 -6.70
CA PHE A 92 -12.73 4.74 -7.81
C PHE A 92 -13.44 5.10 -9.12
N THR A 93 -14.78 5.15 -9.11
CA THR A 93 -15.58 5.40 -10.31
C THR A 93 -15.41 6.81 -10.83
N ILE A 94 -15.35 7.82 -9.95
CA ILE A 94 -15.03 9.19 -10.32
C ILE A 94 -13.58 9.29 -10.80
N GLY A 95 -12.62 8.62 -10.15
CA GLY A 95 -11.23 8.60 -10.59
C GLY A 95 -11.08 8.00 -12.00
N VAL A 96 -11.70 6.85 -12.25
CA VAL A 96 -11.68 6.16 -13.55
C VAL A 96 -12.52 6.92 -14.58
N ALA A 97 -13.72 7.41 -14.23
CA ALA A 97 -14.58 8.16 -15.14
C ALA A 97 -13.96 9.51 -15.53
N ASN A 98 -13.35 10.23 -14.59
CA ASN A 98 -12.66 11.50 -14.87
C ASN A 98 -11.39 11.26 -15.72
N THR A 99 -10.72 10.12 -15.52
CA THR A 99 -9.63 9.67 -16.40
C THR A 99 -10.14 9.26 -17.79
N CYS A 100 -11.35 8.71 -17.90
CA CYS A 100 -11.97 8.35 -19.18
C CYS A 100 -12.58 9.54 -19.93
N PHE A 101 -12.96 10.63 -19.24
CA PHE A 101 -13.63 11.77 -19.86
C PHE A 101 -12.68 12.78 -20.50
N SER A 102 -11.42 12.91 -20.05
CA SER A 102 -10.54 14.00 -20.50
C SER A 102 -9.60 13.70 -21.69
N PRO A 103 -9.25 12.45 -22.05
CA PRO A 103 -8.68 12.16 -23.35
C PRO A 103 -9.76 11.55 -24.25
N LEU A 104 -10.33 12.39 -25.12
CA LEU A 104 -11.04 12.03 -26.34
C LEU A 104 -10.22 11.04 -27.20
N ILE A 105 -10.21 9.73 -26.88
CA ILE A 105 -10.06 8.53 -27.74
C ILE A 105 -10.03 7.26 -26.88
N VAL A 106 -11.19 6.64 -26.77
CA VAL A 106 -11.43 5.35 -26.12
C VAL A 106 -10.96 4.24 -27.05
N PHE A 107 -9.66 3.92 -27.18
CA PHE A 107 -9.31 2.75 -27.99
C PHE A 107 -8.12 1.92 -27.53
N ASP A 108 -7.19 2.36 -26.68
CA ASP A 108 -6.20 1.39 -26.16
C ASP A 108 -6.87 0.35 -25.23
N LEU A 109 -6.36 -0.89 -25.24
CA LEU A 109 -6.95 -2.04 -24.56
C LEU A 109 -7.18 -1.79 -23.06
N CYS A 110 -6.29 -1.05 -22.40
CA CYS A 110 -6.41 -0.72 -20.98
C CYS A 110 -7.70 0.04 -20.65
N TYR A 111 -8.11 1.00 -21.47
CA TYR A 111 -9.37 1.74 -21.27
C TYR A 111 -10.58 0.83 -21.44
N PHE A 112 -10.55 -0.06 -22.44
CA PHE A 112 -11.61 -1.05 -22.65
C PHE A 112 -11.74 -1.98 -21.45
N VAL A 113 -10.62 -2.46 -20.90
CA VAL A 113 -10.61 -3.33 -19.71
C VAL A 113 -11.10 -2.60 -18.45
N ASN A 114 -10.74 -1.31 -18.27
CA ASN A 114 -11.31 -0.50 -17.19
C ASN A 114 -12.83 -0.38 -17.33
N LEU A 115 -13.34 -0.14 -18.54
CA LEU A 115 -14.78 -0.07 -18.80
C LEU A 115 -15.47 -1.41 -18.51
N LEU A 116 -14.93 -2.53 -19.00
CA LEU A 116 -15.47 -3.86 -18.70
C LEU A 116 -15.48 -4.14 -17.20
N THR A 117 -14.41 -3.74 -16.49
CA THR A 117 -14.31 -3.89 -15.04
C THR A 117 -15.38 -3.05 -14.34
N LEU A 118 -15.62 -1.80 -14.78
CA LEU A 118 -16.71 -0.98 -14.25
C LEU A 118 -18.09 -1.61 -14.52
N ILE A 119 -18.33 -2.14 -15.72
CA ILE A 119 -19.57 -2.84 -16.06
C ILE A 119 -19.76 -4.06 -15.15
N TYR A 120 -18.70 -4.83 -14.89
CA TYR A 120 -18.75 -5.95 -13.96
C TYR A 120 -19.08 -5.49 -12.54
N LEU A 121 -18.42 -4.46 -12.05
CA LEU A 121 -18.59 -3.96 -10.68
C LEU A 121 -20.00 -3.42 -10.41
N TRP A 122 -20.57 -2.72 -11.40
CA TRP A 122 -21.79 -1.93 -11.20
C TRP A 122 -23.05 -2.54 -11.81
N ILE A 123 -22.92 -3.26 -12.93
CA ILE A 123 -24.07 -3.68 -13.74
C ILE A 123 -24.25 -5.20 -13.68
N LEU A 124 -23.18 -5.97 -13.89
CA LEU A 124 -23.24 -7.43 -14.05
C LEU A 124 -22.30 -8.21 -13.11
N PRO A 125 -22.36 -8.01 -11.78
CA PRO A 125 -21.48 -8.67 -10.82
C PRO A 125 -21.70 -10.19 -10.70
N SER A 126 -22.85 -10.67 -11.21
CA SER A 126 -23.25 -12.08 -11.23
C SER A 126 -22.76 -12.86 -12.45
N SER A 127 -22.21 -12.17 -13.47
CA SER A 127 -21.76 -12.80 -14.71
C SER A 127 -20.38 -13.44 -14.54
N LYS A 128 -20.32 -14.78 -14.58
CA LYS A 128 -19.05 -15.54 -14.59
C LYS A 128 -18.21 -15.27 -15.83
N ILE A 129 -18.88 -15.08 -16.99
CA ILE A 129 -18.21 -14.78 -18.26
C ILE A 129 -17.50 -13.44 -18.17
N LEU A 130 -18.22 -12.40 -17.70
CA LEU A 130 -17.63 -11.07 -17.60
C LEU A 130 -16.52 -11.02 -16.54
N LEU A 131 -16.70 -11.71 -15.41
CA LEU A 131 -15.62 -11.89 -14.42
C LEU A 131 -14.38 -12.51 -15.06
N ALA A 132 -14.53 -13.62 -15.78
CA ALA A 132 -13.41 -14.32 -16.42
C ALA A 132 -12.69 -13.43 -17.42
N VAL A 133 -13.42 -12.74 -18.29
CA VAL A 133 -12.85 -11.81 -19.27
C VAL A 133 -12.12 -10.66 -18.58
N CYS A 134 -12.73 -10.03 -17.57
CA CYS A 134 -12.11 -8.92 -16.84
C CYS A 134 -10.84 -9.39 -16.13
N TYR A 135 -10.87 -10.54 -15.45
CA TYR A 135 -9.73 -11.09 -14.73
C TYR A 135 -8.59 -11.45 -15.69
N SER A 136 -8.88 -12.15 -16.78
CA SER A 136 -7.92 -12.51 -17.83
C SER A 136 -7.27 -11.28 -18.47
N LEU A 137 -8.05 -10.30 -18.92
CA LEU A 137 -7.51 -9.12 -19.58
C LEU A 137 -6.78 -8.17 -18.62
N ALA A 138 -7.24 -8.04 -17.37
CA ALA A 138 -6.62 -7.18 -16.37
C ALA A 138 -5.26 -7.74 -15.90
N HIS A 139 -5.22 -9.02 -15.49
CA HIS A 139 -4.00 -9.64 -14.96
C HIS A 139 -3.02 -10.11 -16.05
N GLY A 140 -3.49 -10.30 -17.28
CA GLY A 140 -2.63 -10.64 -18.41
C GLY A 140 -2.10 -9.38 -19.10
N PRO A 141 -2.69 -8.97 -20.24
CA PRO A 141 -2.10 -7.96 -21.11
C PRO A 141 -2.04 -6.56 -20.49
N VAL A 142 -2.95 -6.19 -19.59
CA VAL A 142 -2.96 -4.85 -18.98
C VAL A 142 -1.92 -4.74 -17.85
N ALA A 143 -1.79 -5.75 -16.99
CA ALA A 143 -0.75 -5.75 -15.96
C ALA A 143 0.66 -5.87 -16.57
N LEU A 144 0.87 -6.76 -17.54
CA LEU A 144 2.17 -6.90 -18.22
C LEU A 144 2.58 -5.65 -18.99
N ALA A 145 1.63 -4.86 -19.46
CA ALA A 145 1.90 -3.58 -20.11
C ALA A 145 2.62 -2.59 -19.17
N ILE A 146 2.42 -2.64 -17.85
CA ILE A 146 3.18 -1.81 -16.90
C ILE A 146 4.68 -2.07 -17.03
N VAL A 147 5.06 -3.36 -17.09
CA VAL A 147 6.47 -3.79 -17.18
C VAL A 147 7.02 -3.52 -18.58
N LEU A 148 6.29 -3.93 -19.63
CA LEU A 148 6.75 -3.78 -21.02
C LEU A 148 6.94 -2.33 -21.44
N TRP A 149 6.05 -1.43 -21.03
CA TRP A 149 6.14 -0.01 -21.31
C TRP A 149 6.93 0.77 -20.26
N ARG A 150 7.49 0.08 -19.25
CA ARG A 150 8.24 0.68 -18.15
C ARG A 150 7.48 1.85 -17.51
N ASN A 151 6.17 1.69 -17.33
CA ASN A 151 5.33 2.69 -16.69
C ASN A 151 5.84 2.92 -15.26
N SER A 152 6.09 4.19 -14.92
CA SER A 152 6.71 4.59 -13.67
C SER A 152 5.79 5.52 -12.90
N LEU A 153 5.71 5.33 -11.58
CA LEU A 153 4.95 6.21 -10.71
C LEU A 153 5.78 7.45 -10.40
N VAL A 154 5.46 8.56 -11.07
CA VAL A 154 6.18 9.83 -10.95
C VAL A 154 5.20 10.91 -10.52
N PHE A 155 5.18 11.23 -9.23
CA PHE A 155 4.12 12.08 -8.64
C PHE A 155 4.03 13.50 -9.21
N HIS A 156 5.10 14.01 -9.81
CA HIS A 156 5.10 15.34 -10.44
C HIS A 156 4.60 15.34 -11.90
N SER A 157 4.26 14.18 -12.47
CA SER A 157 3.76 14.07 -13.84
C SER A 157 2.39 13.40 -13.84
N PHE A 158 1.36 14.20 -14.06
CA PHE A 158 -0.02 13.72 -14.12
C PHE A 158 -0.20 12.65 -15.20
N ASP A 159 0.45 12.79 -16.35
CA ASP A 159 0.39 11.80 -17.43
C ASP A 159 0.98 10.44 -17.04
N LYS A 160 2.09 10.46 -16.29
CA LYS A 160 2.74 9.22 -15.80
C LYS A 160 1.88 8.54 -14.73
N VAL A 161 1.34 9.31 -13.78
CA VAL A 161 0.42 8.81 -12.75
C VAL A 161 -0.84 8.22 -13.39
N THR A 162 -1.43 8.93 -14.35
CA THR A 162 -2.63 8.48 -15.06
C THR A 162 -2.35 7.19 -15.84
N SER A 163 -1.24 7.15 -16.60
CA SER A 163 -0.84 5.96 -17.37
C SER A 163 -0.63 4.74 -16.46
N ILE A 164 0.02 4.88 -15.31
CA ILE A 164 0.21 3.72 -14.42
C ILE A 164 -1.11 3.30 -13.77
N PHE A 165 -1.98 4.23 -13.36
CA PHE A 165 -3.25 3.91 -12.69
C PHE A 165 -4.24 3.19 -13.60
N ILE A 166 -4.37 3.60 -14.87
CA ILE A 166 -5.26 2.89 -15.82
C ILE A 166 -4.83 1.43 -16.04
N HIS A 167 -3.55 1.10 -15.87
CA HIS A 167 -3.07 -0.28 -15.98
C HIS A 167 -3.13 -1.02 -14.63
N LEU A 168 -2.92 -0.33 -13.51
CA LEU A 168 -2.83 -0.93 -12.19
C LEU A 168 -4.19 -1.19 -11.53
N TYR A 169 -5.16 -0.32 -11.75
CA TYR A 169 -6.44 -0.33 -11.03
C TYR A 169 -7.33 -1.55 -11.33
N PRO A 170 -7.55 -1.98 -12.59
CA PRO A 170 -8.34 -3.18 -12.86
C PRO A 170 -7.81 -4.45 -12.16
N PRO A 171 -6.53 -4.84 -12.32
CA PRO A 171 -6.03 -6.06 -11.67
C PRO A 171 -6.00 -5.92 -10.15
N LEU A 172 -5.67 -4.75 -9.61
CA LEU A 172 -5.69 -4.54 -8.16
C LEU A 172 -7.11 -4.71 -7.59
N THR A 173 -8.11 -4.12 -8.25
CA THR A 173 -9.51 -4.21 -7.82
C THR A 173 -10.00 -5.64 -7.83
N LEU A 174 -9.80 -6.36 -8.93
CA LEU A 174 -10.22 -7.76 -9.06
C LEU A 174 -9.49 -8.67 -8.07
N PHE A 175 -8.20 -8.41 -7.81
CA PHE A 175 -7.45 -9.09 -6.77
C PHE A 175 -8.10 -8.88 -5.39
N THR A 176 -8.40 -7.63 -5.02
CA THR A 176 -9.02 -7.35 -3.72
C THR A 176 -10.38 -8.03 -3.57
N LEU A 177 -11.19 -8.06 -4.63
CA LEU A 177 -12.49 -8.73 -4.61
C LEU A 177 -12.38 -10.24 -4.47
N ARG A 178 -11.41 -10.86 -5.14
CA ARG A 178 -11.22 -12.31 -5.11
C ARG A 178 -10.62 -12.78 -3.79
N TRP A 179 -9.65 -12.04 -3.27
CA TRP A 179 -8.72 -12.50 -2.24
C TRP A 179 -8.88 -11.83 -0.87
N LEU A 180 -9.30 -10.56 -0.84
CA LEU A 180 -9.37 -9.78 0.40
C LEU A 180 -10.81 -9.56 0.89
N LEU A 181 -11.80 -9.62 0.01
CA LEU A 181 -13.21 -9.48 0.37
C LEU A 181 -13.70 -10.76 1.09
N PRO A 182 -14.30 -10.67 2.29
CA PRO A 182 -14.91 -11.82 2.96
C PRO A 182 -15.97 -12.54 2.09
N VAL A 183 -16.03 -13.87 2.20
CA VAL A 183 -16.86 -14.74 1.33
C VAL A 183 -18.35 -14.42 1.43
N ASP A 184 -18.84 -14.04 2.60
CA ASP A 184 -20.22 -13.60 2.84
C ASP A 184 -20.57 -12.34 2.02
N LEU A 185 -19.63 -11.38 1.95
CA LEU A 185 -19.77 -10.17 1.15
C LEU A 185 -19.57 -10.45 -0.35
N GLN A 186 -18.69 -11.38 -0.71
CA GLN A 186 -18.55 -11.85 -2.09
C GLN A 186 -19.86 -12.45 -2.58
N LEU A 187 -20.49 -13.35 -1.81
CA LEU A 187 -21.75 -13.98 -2.18
C LEU A 187 -22.89 -12.95 -2.31
N LYS A 188 -22.93 -11.96 -1.42
CA LYS A 188 -23.96 -10.92 -1.42
C LYS A 188 -23.84 -9.95 -2.58
N TYR A 189 -22.63 -9.48 -2.91
CA TYR A 189 -22.44 -8.37 -3.87
C TYR A 189 -21.78 -8.79 -5.19
N TYR A 190 -20.95 -9.84 -5.19
CA TYR A 190 -20.20 -10.33 -6.35
C TYR A 190 -20.30 -11.86 -6.49
N PRO A 191 -21.51 -12.42 -6.61
CA PRO A 191 -21.74 -13.87 -6.52
C PRO A 191 -21.02 -14.65 -7.62
N ALA A 192 -20.67 -14.03 -8.75
CA ALA A 192 -19.88 -14.69 -9.79
C ALA A 192 -18.54 -15.25 -9.27
N ILE A 193 -17.90 -14.59 -8.31
CA ILE A 193 -16.60 -15.00 -7.76
C ILE A 193 -16.75 -16.34 -7.04
N VAL A 194 -17.69 -16.42 -6.11
CA VAL A 194 -17.98 -17.64 -5.33
C VAL A 194 -18.50 -18.75 -6.25
N ASN A 195 -19.43 -18.43 -7.16
CA ASN A 195 -20.02 -19.42 -8.06
C ASN A 195 -19.02 -19.96 -9.09
N THR A 196 -17.91 -19.27 -9.34
CA THR A 196 -16.80 -19.77 -10.18
C THR A 196 -15.93 -20.77 -9.40
N GLY A 197 -15.87 -20.64 -8.08
CA GLY A 197 -15.16 -21.55 -7.18
C GLY A 197 -13.65 -21.33 -7.19
N SER A 198 -12.90 -22.39 -6.90
CA SER A 198 -11.45 -22.36 -6.73
C SER A 198 -10.68 -22.01 -8.00
N ASN A 199 -11.22 -22.33 -9.17
CA ASN A 199 -10.50 -22.25 -10.44
C ASN A 199 -11.26 -21.43 -11.47
N LEU A 200 -10.53 -20.61 -12.21
CA LEU A 200 -11.07 -19.97 -13.39
C LEU A 200 -11.09 -21.01 -14.53
N PRO A 201 -12.25 -21.32 -15.14
CA PRO A 201 -12.33 -22.36 -16.15
C PRO A 201 -11.53 -21.96 -17.39
N ILE A 202 -10.36 -22.59 -17.60
CA ILE A 202 -9.34 -22.15 -18.58
C ILE A 202 -9.92 -22.02 -19.99
N GLY A 203 -10.56 -23.07 -20.49
CA GLY A 203 -11.07 -23.10 -21.87
C GLY A 203 -12.12 -22.04 -22.16
N THR A 204 -13.12 -21.91 -21.27
CA THR A 204 -14.17 -20.89 -21.45
C THR A 204 -13.62 -19.48 -21.24
N SER A 205 -12.70 -19.29 -20.30
CA SER A 205 -12.09 -17.99 -20.02
C SER A 205 -11.27 -17.49 -21.20
N ILE A 206 -10.42 -18.34 -21.79
CA ILE A 206 -9.65 -18.00 -23.00
C ILE A 206 -10.60 -17.71 -24.16
N PHE A 207 -11.59 -18.56 -24.39
CA PHE A 207 -12.53 -18.39 -25.50
C PHE A 207 -13.28 -17.06 -25.44
N TYR A 208 -13.90 -16.73 -24.31
CA TYR A 208 -14.61 -15.46 -24.15
C TYR A 208 -13.66 -14.26 -24.13
N THR A 209 -12.45 -14.41 -23.59
CA THR A 209 -11.44 -13.35 -23.63
C THR A 209 -11.05 -13.01 -25.06
N ILE A 210 -10.87 -14.02 -25.93
CA ILE A 210 -10.63 -13.82 -27.37
C ILE A 210 -11.80 -13.07 -28.01
N ILE A 211 -13.05 -13.45 -27.74
CA ILE A 211 -14.23 -12.77 -28.29
C ILE A 211 -14.23 -11.28 -27.92
N PHE A 212 -14.10 -10.96 -26.63
CA PHE A 212 -14.11 -9.57 -26.17
C PHE A 212 -12.91 -8.78 -26.69
N TYR A 213 -11.74 -9.42 -26.77
CA TYR A 213 -10.57 -8.82 -27.40
C TYR A 213 -10.82 -8.53 -28.89
N LEU A 214 -11.43 -9.44 -29.64
CA LEU A 214 -11.75 -9.23 -31.06
C LEU A 214 -12.79 -8.13 -31.25
N VAL A 215 -13.80 -8.04 -30.37
CA VAL A 215 -14.75 -6.90 -30.37
C VAL A 215 -13.98 -5.59 -30.19
N TRP A 216 -13.10 -5.51 -29.19
CA TRP A 216 -12.24 -4.35 -28.99
C TRP A 216 -11.33 -4.09 -30.21
N GLN A 217 -10.75 -5.12 -30.81
CA GLN A 217 -9.85 -5.03 -31.95
C GLN A 217 -10.56 -4.49 -33.20
N ILE A 218 -11.81 -4.91 -33.44
CA ILE A 218 -12.67 -4.42 -34.51
C ILE A 218 -13.07 -2.96 -34.25
N LEU A 219 -13.45 -2.64 -33.01
CA LEU A 219 -13.77 -1.26 -32.60
C LEU A 219 -12.54 -0.34 -32.78
N TYR A 220 -11.36 -0.79 -32.36
CA TYR A 220 -10.09 -0.10 -32.58
C TYR A 220 -9.85 0.16 -34.07
N TYR A 221 -9.93 -0.88 -34.89
CA TYR A 221 -9.67 -0.80 -36.32
C TYR A 221 -10.65 0.16 -37.01
N THR A 222 -11.95 -0.01 -36.78
CA THR A 222 -13.00 0.81 -37.42
C THR A 222 -12.84 2.29 -37.05
N PHE A 223 -12.70 2.62 -35.77
CA PHE A 223 -12.63 4.01 -35.33
C PHE A 223 -11.29 4.71 -35.62
N ILE A 224 -10.16 4.04 -35.44
CA ILE A 224 -8.84 4.64 -35.64
C ILE A 224 -8.51 4.75 -37.14
N VAL A 225 -8.79 3.70 -37.92
CA VAL A 225 -8.42 3.66 -39.35
C VAL A 225 -9.39 4.47 -40.21
N HIS A 226 -10.71 4.41 -39.93
CA HIS A 226 -11.70 5.11 -40.76
C HIS A 226 -12.12 6.48 -40.20
N GLY A 227 -12.12 6.67 -38.87
CA GLY A 227 -12.70 7.88 -38.25
C GLY A 227 -11.73 9.04 -37.99
N ARG A 228 -10.43 8.78 -37.75
CA ARG A 228 -9.48 9.81 -37.27
C ARG A 228 -8.08 9.74 -37.86
N ARG A 229 -7.92 9.18 -39.06
CA ARG A 229 -6.64 9.02 -39.76
C ARG A 229 -5.80 10.31 -39.78
N GLN A 230 -6.42 11.48 -39.98
CA GLN A 230 -5.72 12.77 -40.04
C GLN A 230 -5.05 13.20 -38.72
N LYS A 231 -5.66 12.93 -37.55
CA LYS A 231 -5.08 13.30 -36.23
C LYS A 231 -4.02 12.30 -35.74
N VAL A 232 -4.06 11.07 -36.24
CA VAL A 232 -3.05 10.03 -35.96
C VAL A 232 -1.81 10.25 -36.84
N VAL A 233 -2.01 10.63 -38.11
CA VAL A 233 -0.93 10.95 -39.06
C VAL A 233 -0.23 12.27 -38.73
N SER A 234 -0.92 13.24 -38.12
CA SER A 234 -0.31 14.51 -37.68
C SER A 234 0.64 14.39 -36.48
N GLY A 235 0.85 13.18 -35.93
CA GLY A 235 1.72 12.96 -34.76
C GLY A 235 1.17 13.49 -33.43
N SER A 236 0.00 14.13 -33.44
CA SER A 236 -0.63 14.73 -32.26
C SER A 236 -1.15 13.73 -31.22
N ARG A 237 -1.11 12.43 -31.51
CA ARG A 237 -1.50 11.36 -30.58
C ARG A 237 -0.52 10.20 -30.63
N ALA A 238 0.16 9.97 -29.50
CA ALA A 238 0.93 8.77 -29.29
C ALA A 238 -0.01 7.62 -28.92
N THR A 239 -0.19 6.66 -29.83
CA THR A 239 -0.78 5.35 -29.53
C THR A 239 0.29 4.26 -29.58
N SER A 240 0.00 3.11 -28.99
CA SER A 240 0.84 1.90 -29.12
C SER A 240 1.14 1.56 -30.59
N TYR A 241 0.16 1.76 -31.46
CA TYR A 241 0.28 1.64 -32.91
C TYR A 241 1.24 2.67 -33.53
N THR A 242 1.09 3.97 -33.25
CA THR A 242 1.96 4.99 -33.86
C THR A 242 3.40 4.88 -33.37
N TRP A 243 3.63 4.67 -32.07
CA TRP A 243 4.97 4.56 -31.49
C TRP A 243 5.76 3.39 -32.09
N LEU A 244 5.11 2.25 -32.25
CA LEU A 244 5.75 1.02 -32.69
C LEU A 244 6.06 1.02 -34.20
N LEU A 245 5.28 1.77 -34.98
CA LEU A 245 5.48 1.97 -36.42
C LEU A 245 6.45 3.10 -36.78
N THR A 246 6.53 4.17 -35.97
CA THR A 246 7.48 5.28 -36.20
C THR A 246 8.87 4.99 -35.65
N ASN A 247 8.98 4.14 -34.62
CA ASN A 247 10.28 3.77 -34.08
C ASN A 247 10.95 2.69 -34.95
N GLU A 248 11.78 3.11 -35.91
CA GLU A 248 12.48 2.22 -36.84
C GLU A 248 13.42 1.21 -36.15
N LYS A 249 13.81 1.47 -34.90
CA LYS A 249 14.63 0.57 -34.09
C LYS A 249 13.81 -0.45 -33.28
N SER A 250 12.47 -0.41 -33.38
CA SER A 250 11.58 -1.31 -32.63
C SER A 250 11.78 -2.77 -33.04
N PHE A 251 11.50 -3.68 -32.09
CA PHE A 251 11.55 -5.13 -32.34
C PHE A 251 10.71 -5.54 -33.56
N VAL A 252 9.54 -4.92 -33.74
CA VAL A 252 8.64 -5.18 -34.86
C VAL A 252 9.24 -4.70 -36.18
N SER A 253 9.85 -3.51 -36.21
CA SER A 253 10.59 -3.04 -37.38
C SER A 253 11.70 -4.00 -37.79
N ARG A 254 12.47 -4.53 -36.82
CA ARG A 254 13.52 -5.53 -37.07
C ARG A 254 12.96 -6.87 -37.55
N LEU A 255 11.84 -7.33 -37.00
CA LEU A 255 11.19 -8.57 -37.41
C LEU A 255 10.69 -8.47 -38.86
N ILE A 256 10.09 -7.34 -39.23
CA ILE A 256 9.61 -7.08 -40.59
C ILE A 256 10.76 -7.03 -41.59
N GLN A 257 11.88 -6.40 -41.22
CA GLN A 257 13.10 -6.39 -42.04
C GLN A 257 13.69 -7.80 -42.20
N LYS A 258 13.74 -8.60 -41.13
CA LYS A 258 14.22 -9.99 -41.17
C LYS A 258 13.34 -10.92 -42.00
N LEU A 259 12.03 -10.69 -42.03
CA LEU A 259 11.08 -11.47 -42.84
C LEU A 259 11.11 -11.10 -44.34
N GLY A 260 12.04 -10.24 -44.78
CA GLY A 260 12.26 -9.94 -46.19
C GLY A 260 11.31 -8.90 -46.79
N PHE A 261 10.50 -8.23 -45.97
CA PHE A 261 9.56 -7.18 -46.43
C PHE A 261 10.19 -5.78 -46.45
N GLY A 262 11.50 -5.71 -46.64
CA GLY A 262 12.27 -4.48 -46.60
C GLY A 262 12.34 -3.75 -47.94
N VAL A 263 11.96 -2.46 -47.91
CA VAL A 263 12.24 -1.39 -48.87
C VAL A 263 11.21 -1.18 -50.00
N ALA A 264 10.75 0.09 -50.06
CA ALA A 264 10.01 0.81 -51.10
C ALA A 264 8.48 0.64 -51.23
N ASN A 265 7.82 1.81 -51.18
CA ASN A 265 6.49 2.18 -51.65
C ASN A 265 5.26 1.71 -50.86
N ASP A 266 4.22 2.55 -50.92
CA ASP A 266 3.02 2.68 -50.07
C ASP A 266 2.23 1.39 -49.67
N GLY A 267 2.57 0.22 -50.22
CA GLY A 267 2.00 -1.08 -49.84
C GLY A 267 2.48 -1.62 -48.50
N ILE A 268 3.70 -1.26 -48.05
CA ILE A 268 4.32 -1.77 -46.81
C ILE A 268 3.55 -1.36 -45.55
N ASN A 269 2.86 -0.21 -45.56
CA ASN A 269 2.04 0.23 -44.42
C ASN A 269 0.93 -0.77 -44.08
N ARG A 270 0.36 -1.47 -45.08
CA ARG A 270 -0.70 -2.46 -44.85
C ARG A 270 -0.16 -3.70 -44.14
N TYR A 271 0.96 -4.26 -44.58
CA TYR A 271 1.56 -5.45 -43.93
C TYR A 271 2.06 -5.16 -42.53
N LYS A 272 2.63 -3.96 -42.29
CA LYS A 272 3.03 -3.51 -40.95
C LYS A 272 1.85 -3.51 -39.96
N ILE A 273 0.66 -3.08 -40.41
CA ILE A 273 -0.57 -3.10 -39.61
C ILE A 273 -0.97 -4.53 -39.26
N PHE A 274 -0.99 -5.44 -40.24
CA PHE A 274 -1.36 -6.84 -39.99
C PHE A 274 -0.39 -7.54 -39.05
N ILE A 275 0.92 -7.34 -39.23
CA ILE A 275 1.95 -7.92 -38.36
C ILE A 275 1.83 -7.35 -36.93
N TYR A 276 1.55 -6.05 -36.79
CA TYR A 276 1.29 -5.44 -35.49
C TYR A 276 0.09 -6.10 -34.79
N TYR A 277 -1.06 -6.20 -35.45
CA TYR A 277 -2.25 -6.82 -34.84
C TYR A 277 -2.04 -8.30 -34.52
N PHE A 278 -1.30 -9.03 -35.38
CA PHE A 278 -0.94 -10.41 -35.12
C PHE A 278 -0.05 -10.57 -33.88
N LEU A 279 1.02 -9.77 -33.78
CA LEU A 279 1.91 -9.78 -32.62
C LEU A 279 1.19 -9.34 -31.34
N GLN A 280 0.28 -8.37 -31.45
CA GLN A 280 -0.53 -7.91 -30.33
C GLN A 280 -1.51 -8.99 -29.86
N PHE A 281 -2.11 -9.73 -30.79
CA PHE A 281 -2.98 -10.87 -30.48
C PHE A 281 -2.18 -12.00 -29.82
N LEU A 282 -0.99 -12.32 -30.34
CA LEU A 282 -0.10 -13.32 -29.74
C LEU A 282 0.35 -12.91 -28.33
N TYR A 283 0.71 -11.63 -28.15
CA TYR A 283 1.01 -11.05 -26.84
C TYR A 283 -0.16 -11.25 -25.87
N MET A 284 -1.38 -10.94 -26.31
CA MET A 284 -2.59 -11.15 -25.51
C MET A 284 -2.74 -12.63 -25.12
N LEU A 285 -2.65 -13.56 -26.06
CA LEU A 285 -2.77 -14.99 -25.78
C LEU A 285 -1.74 -15.48 -24.76
N ILE A 286 -0.46 -15.16 -24.98
CA ILE A 286 0.62 -15.56 -24.06
C ILE A 286 0.38 -14.98 -22.67
N SER A 287 -0.04 -13.72 -22.59
CA SER A 287 -0.25 -13.02 -21.32
C SER A 287 -1.40 -13.59 -20.48
N ILE A 288 -2.42 -14.19 -21.11
CA ILE A 288 -3.58 -14.74 -20.37
C ILE A 288 -3.38 -16.18 -19.88
N LEU A 289 -2.44 -16.93 -20.46
CA LEU A 289 -2.16 -18.32 -20.06
C LEU A 289 -1.90 -18.50 -18.54
N PRO A 290 -1.03 -17.70 -17.89
CA PRO A 290 -0.77 -17.87 -16.46
C PRO A 290 -1.92 -17.38 -15.57
N VAL A 291 -2.93 -16.67 -16.11
CA VAL A 291 -3.92 -15.98 -15.28
C VAL A 291 -4.80 -16.94 -14.48
N SER A 292 -5.11 -18.12 -15.02
CA SER A 292 -5.85 -19.13 -14.28
C SER A 292 -5.14 -19.58 -13.01
N LEU A 293 -3.80 -19.59 -13.01
CA LEU A 293 -2.99 -19.91 -11.83
C LEU A 293 -3.13 -18.80 -10.78
N PHE A 294 -3.16 -17.54 -11.22
CA PHE A 294 -3.35 -16.39 -10.32
C PHE A 294 -4.76 -16.31 -9.72
N TYR A 295 -5.74 -17.06 -10.23
CA TYR A 295 -7.09 -17.13 -9.68
C TYR A 295 -7.27 -18.30 -8.69
N TYR A 296 -6.35 -19.28 -8.71
CA TYR A 296 -6.46 -20.52 -7.95
C TYR A 296 -6.50 -20.26 -6.44
N GLN A 297 -7.58 -20.65 -5.75
CA GLN A 297 -7.65 -20.63 -4.28
C GLN A 297 -8.08 -21.99 -3.74
N ASN A 298 -7.33 -22.51 -2.75
CA ASN A 298 -7.80 -23.60 -1.90
C ASN A 298 -8.99 -23.08 -1.07
N MET A 299 -10.20 -23.51 -1.43
CA MET A 299 -11.42 -23.27 -0.67
C MET A 299 -11.81 -24.52 0.09
#